data_AF-A0A927W2A0-F1
#
_entry.id   AF-A0A927W2A0-F1
#
_cell.length_a   1.000
_cell.length_b   1.000
_cell.length_c   1.000
_cell.angle_alpha   90.00
_cell.angle_beta   90.00
_cell.angle_gamma   90.00
#
_symmetry.space_group_name_H-M   'P 1'
#
loop_
_entity.id
_entity.type
_entity.pdbx_description
1 polymer ?
#
loop_
_entity_poly.entity_id
_entity_poly.type
_entity_poly.pdbx_seq_one_letter_code
_entity_poly.pdbx_strand_id
1 'polypeptide(L)'
;MITTASMEITTKIGCKIDCKYCPQDLLLKNYHKEKEDRASIMTMELYKKCINKIPLDVKIVFSGMCEPWLNPNCSDMVLYAFEKGYKIDIFTTLVGMTKDDFKKIEHIPFGRFDIHIPDDSDNSNIAINDQYLDLLEYVINVIQTKSKTQKDFCCHGKSANSRLNNIVKDQFYFYNEMFDRAGNLEWKELDHYHIDKSVFCVASKRNFNQNILMPDGTVLLCCMDYGMKNVLGNLQQCNYEDLFTGEAFNNIQKLVSSNNSDVLCKHCHNGRIVNEEQDIYDVIIECYNLKDELGKTQYSCSQYEEKLLQTNKYINLLNKDLEEKNQNIDFLALEIENKEQELLSLTNSFNDRLEYHEKNRVELENNLREIKNNLQNITNSLIETENNLENMENELNRIKSSRSWRYMEYIWQLRDIIIPHNSKRRKLVKKLINRS
;
A
#
# COMPACT_ATOMS: atom_id res chain seq x y z
N MET A 1 9.70 9.13 -18.87
CA MET A 1 9.70 10.60 -18.77
C MET A 1 11.03 11.02 -18.16
N ILE A 2 11.79 11.88 -18.84
CA ILE A 2 13.03 12.46 -18.32
C ILE A 2 12.65 13.27 -17.08
N THR A 3 13.19 12.92 -15.92
CA THR A 3 13.01 13.70 -14.69
C THR A 3 13.76 15.02 -14.87
N THR A 4 13.01 16.10 -15.09
CA THR A 4 13.57 17.45 -15.25
C THR A 4 14.09 17.92 -13.89
N ALA A 5 15.29 18.48 -13.84
CA ALA A 5 15.83 19.10 -12.62
C ALA A 5 14.88 20.21 -12.14
N SER A 6 14.78 20.39 -10.83
CA SER A 6 13.98 21.46 -10.25
C SER A 6 14.57 21.99 -8.95
N MET A 7 14.38 23.30 -8.73
CA MET A 7 14.64 23.96 -7.46
C MET A 7 13.30 24.44 -6.88
N GLU A 8 12.87 23.81 -5.80
CA GLU A 8 11.74 24.29 -5.02
C GLU A 8 12.17 25.44 -4.11
N ILE A 9 11.36 26.49 -4.06
CA ILE A 9 11.67 27.71 -3.31
C ILE A 9 10.83 27.74 -2.03
N THR A 10 11.46 27.49 -0.89
CA THR A 10 10.85 27.75 0.42
C THR A 10 10.99 29.24 0.71
N THR A 11 9.92 30.01 0.53
CA THR A 11 9.96 31.48 0.67
C THR A 11 9.98 31.96 2.12
N LYS A 12 9.61 31.08 3.06
CA LYS A 12 9.53 31.36 4.49
C LYS A 12 9.77 30.11 5.33
N ILE A 13 10.42 30.26 6.48
CA ILE A 13 10.50 29.24 7.53
C ILE A 13 9.32 29.37 8.49
N GLY A 14 8.68 28.23 8.74
CA GLY A 14 7.43 28.15 9.50
C GLY A 14 6.21 28.44 8.61
N CYS A 15 5.17 27.63 8.76
CA CYS A 15 3.94 27.74 7.98
C CYS A 15 2.72 27.82 8.90
N LYS A 16 1.95 28.91 8.82
CA LYS A 16 0.77 29.13 9.69
C LYS A 16 -0.42 28.20 9.40
N ILE A 17 -0.37 27.45 8.30
CA ILE A 17 -1.41 26.47 7.96
C ILE A 17 -1.36 25.30 8.93
N ASP A 18 -0.19 25.04 9.53
CA ASP A 18 -0.01 24.05 10.58
C ASP A 18 -0.61 22.69 10.20
N CYS A 19 -0.33 22.25 8.97
CA CYS A 19 -0.89 21.01 8.47
C CYS A 19 -0.39 19.84 9.31
N LYS A 20 -1.30 18.92 9.59
CA LYS A 20 -1.06 17.70 10.35
C LYS A 20 0.18 16.96 9.79
N TYR A 21 0.23 16.68 8.50
CA TYR A 21 1.30 15.93 7.83
C TYR A 21 2.59 16.74 7.48
N CYS A 22 2.79 17.92 8.07
CA CYS A 22 3.97 18.76 7.82
C CYS A 22 4.88 18.77 9.07
N PRO A 23 6.13 18.27 9.00
CA PRO A 23 7.09 18.25 10.11
C PRO A 23 7.68 19.64 10.45
N GLN A 24 6.83 20.66 10.63
CA GLN A 24 7.24 22.05 10.83
C GLN A 24 8.07 22.24 12.10
N ASP A 25 7.71 21.59 13.22
CA ASP A 25 8.46 21.70 14.48
C ASP A 25 9.90 21.19 14.33
N LEU A 26 10.07 20.06 13.64
CA LEU A 26 11.38 19.48 13.39
C LEU A 26 12.22 20.41 12.51
N LEU A 27 11.63 20.95 11.45
CA LEU A 27 12.29 21.90 10.56
C LEU A 27 12.68 23.17 11.31
N LEU A 28 11.77 23.78 12.06
CA LEU A 28 12.02 25.00 12.84
C LEU A 28 13.18 24.79 13.83
N LYS A 29 13.14 23.67 14.57
CA LYS A 29 14.18 23.31 15.52
C LYS A 29 15.54 23.16 14.84
N ASN A 30 15.62 22.44 13.72
CA ASN A 30 16.90 22.17 13.06
C ASN A 30 17.40 23.39 12.27
N TYR A 31 16.51 24.17 11.68
CA TYR A 31 16.87 25.38 10.93
C TYR A 31 17.55 26.43 11.81
N HIS A 32 17.03 26.64 13.03
CA HIS A 32 17.56 27.61 13.98
C HIS A 32 18.61 27.03 14.95
N LYS A 33 18.97 25.74 14.81
CA LYS A 33 19.88 25.03 15.72
C LYS A 33 21.27 25.66 15.80
N GLU A 34 21.85 26.01 14.65
CA GLU A 34 23.21 26.56 14.58
C GLU A 34 23.22 28.08 14.77
N LYS A 35 22.13 28.75 14.37
CA LYS A 35 22.01 30.20 14.38
C LYS A 35 20.56 30.58 14.62
N GLU A 36 20.29 31.19 15.78
CA GLU A 36 18.93 31.57 16.17
C GLU A 36 18.37 32.70 15.29
N ASP A 37 19.20 33.70 14.96
CA ASP A 37 18.86 34.86 14.10
C ASP A 37 18.98 34.55 12.59
N ARG A 38 18.86 33.28 12.20
CA ARG A 38 18.86 32.87 10.79
C ARG A 38 17.63 33.45 10.07
N ALA A 39 17.82 33.91 8.84
CA ALA A 39 16.77 34.58 8.09
C ALA A 39 15.57 33.65 7.85
N SER A 40 14.41 33.96 8.41
CA SER A 40 13.20 33.14 8.26
C SER A 40 12.31 33.56 7.09
N ILE A 41 12.59 34.69 6.44
CA ILE A 41 11.82 35.18 5.28
C ILE A 41 12.81 35.49 4.16
N MET A 42 12.56 34.91 2.99
CA MET A 42 13.42 35.12 1.83
C MET A 42 13.24 36.55 1.31
N THR A 43 14.31 37.31 1.22
CA THR A 43 14.27 38.66 0.63
C THR A 43 14.38 38.58 -0.90
N MET A 44 13.87 39.59 -1.61
CA MET A 44 14.06 39.68 -3.06
C MET A 44 15.54 39.75 -3.45
N GLU A 45 16.37 40.41 -2.65
CA GLU A 45 17.81 40.50 -2.90
C GLU A 45 18.47 39.12 -2.85
N LEU A 46 18.23 38.37 -1.77
CA LEU A 46 18.76 37.01 -1.63
C LEU A 46 18.22 36.09 -2.73
N TYR A 47 16.92 36.16 -3.00
CA TYR A 47 16.28 35.36 -4.05
C TYR A 47 16.96 35.59 -5.40
N LYS A 48 17.13 36.85 -5.81
CA LYS A 48 17.83 37.20 -7.06
C LYS A 48 19.26 36.69 -7.06
N LYS A 49 19.99 36.83 -5.94
CA LYS A 49 21.36 36.35 -5.80
C LYS A 49 21.48 34.84 -6.00
N CYS A 50 20.53 34.06 -5.47
CA CYS A 50 20.52 32.61 -5.61
C CYS A 50 20.03 32.16 -6.99
N ILE A 51 18.87 32.67 -7.45
CA ILE A 51 18.27 32.26 -8.73
C ILE A 51 19.20 32.53 -9.91
N ASN A 52 19.92 33.65 -9.93
CA ASN A 52 20.82 33.98 -11.04
C ASN A 52 22.00 33.00 -11.21
N LYS A 53 22.23 32.09 -10.25
CA LYS A 53 23.24 31.04 -10.34
C LYS A 53 22.70 29.72 -10.90
N ILE A 54 21.38 29.58 -11.00
CA ILE A 54 20.73 28.33 -11.39
C ILE A 54 20.62 28.26 -12.93
N PRO A 55 21.01 27.16 -13.59
CA PRO A 55 20.83 26.99 -15.04
C PRO A 55 19.36 27.06 -15.49
N LEU A 56 19.10 27.61 -16.69
CA LEU A 56 17.72 27.87 -17.20
C LEU A 56 16.92 26.60 -17.53
N ASP A 57 17.59 25.45 -17.68
CA ASP A 57 16.95 24.15 -17.87
C ASP A 57 16.45 23.53 -16.55
N VAL A 58 16.84 24.08 -15.41
CA VAL A 58 16.28 23.76 -14.09
C VAL A 58 14.95 24.49 -13.93
N LYS A 59 13.90 23.75 -13.57
CA LYS A 59 12.59 24.33 -13.30
C LYS A 59 12.57 25.02 -11.93
N ILE A 60 11.96 26.20 -11.84
CA ILE A 60 11.73 26.86 -10.55
C ILE A 60 10.31 26.53 -10.07
N VAL A 61 10.21 26.01 -8.86
CA VAL A 61 8.94 25.54 -8.29
C VAL A 61 8.64 26.33 -7.02
N PHE A 62 7.58 27.13 -7.03
CA PHE A 62 7.13 27.81 -5.81
C PHE A 62 6.31 26.82 -4.99
N SER A 63 6.98 26.25 -3.99
CA SER A 63 6.46 25.18 -3.13
C SER A 63 7.34 25.11 -1.88
N GLY A 64 8.03 23.99 -1.67
CA GLY A 64 8.97 23.79 -0.58
C GLY A 64 8.26 23.40 0.71
N MET A 65 8.83 23.85 1.83
CA MET A 65 8.40 23.46 3.17
C MET A 65 7.48 24.52 3.82
N CYS A 66 6.81 25.35 3.01
CA CYS A 66 5.87 26.38 3.47
C CYS A 66 4.81 26.72 2.41
N GLU A 67 3.76 27.45 2.81
CA GLU A 67 2.90 28.17 1.85
C GLU A 67 3.66 29.36 1.26
N PRO A 68 3.93 29.40 -0.06
CA PRO A 68 4.78 30.42 -0.65
C PRO A 68 4.30 31.86 -0.43
N TRP A 69 2.99 32.11 -0.46
CA TRP A 69 2.41 33.45 -0.28
C TRP A 69 2.33 33.94 1.17
N LEU A 70 2.87 33.18 2.12
CA LEU A 70 3.20 33.76 3.44
C LEU A 70 4.40 34.70 3.39
N ASN A 71 5.13 34.74 2.28
CA ASN A 71 6.08 35.78 1.95
C ASN A 71 5.39 36.83 1.04
N PRO A 72 5.31 38.11 1.45
CA PRO A 72 4.62 39.14 0.68
C PRO A 72 5.27 39.44 -0.68
N ASN A 73 6.52 39.04 -0.89
CA ASN A 73 7.23 39.23 -2.16
C ASN A 73 7.04 38.05 -3.14
N CYS A 74 6.25 37.02 -2.80
CA CYS A 74 6.19 35.78 -3.58
C CYS A 74 5.79 36.00 -5.04
N SER A 75 4.75 36.80 -5.33
CA SER A 75 4.37 37.10 -6.72
C SER A 75 5.47 37.81 -7.51
N ASP A 76 6.25 38.69 -6.86
CA ASP A 76 7.36 39.39 -7.51
C ASP A 76 8.56 38.45 -7.73
N MET A 77 8.76 37.46 -6.85
CA MET A 77 9.72 36.38 -7.06
C MET A 77 9.33 35.51 -8.26
N VAL A 78 8.06 35.12 -8.36
CA VAL A 78 7.51 34.32 -9.47
C VAL A 78 7.71 35.06 -10.79
N LEU A 79 7.33 36.34 -10.84
CA LEU A 79 7.47 37.16 -12.03
C LEU A 79 8.95 37.29 -12.43
N TYR A 80 9.84 37.54 -11.47
CA TYR A 80 11.27 37.65 -11.74
C TYR A 80 11.86 36.37 -12.36
N ALA A 81 11.53 35.18 -11.83
CA ALA A 81 12.00 33.93 -12.41
C ALA A 81 11.44 33.69 -13.81
N PHE A 82 10.17 33.99 -14.04
CA PHE A 82 9.58 33.88 -15.37
C PHE A 82 10.25 34.83 -16.38
N GLU A 83 10.49 36.09 -16.02
CA GLU A 83 11.18 37.08 -16.85
C GLU A 83 12.63 36.69 -17.17
N LYS A 84 13.27 35.89 -16.30
CA LYS A 84 14.59 35.30 -16.55
C LYS A 84 14.58 34.12 -17.53
N GLY A 85 13.40 33.59 -17.85
CA GLY A 85 13.22 32.49 -18.80
C GLY A 85 13.07 31.11 -18.15
N TYR A 86 12.94 31.04 -16.81
CA TYR A 86 12.69 29.76 -16.15
C TYR A 86 11.26 29.26 -16.44
N LYS A 87 11.13 27.93 -16.52
CA LYS A 87 9.83 27.27 -16.41
C LYS A 87 9.37 27.33 -14.96
N ILE A 88 8.10 27.66 -14.75
CA ILE A 88 7.51 27.87 -13.43
C ILE A 88 6.43 26.82 -13.16
N ASP A 89 6.55 26.16 -12.02
CA ASP A 89 5.46 25.41 -11.39
C ASP A 89 5.10 26.05 -10.03
N ILE A 90 3.84 25.94 -9.62
CA ILE A 90 3.32 26.49 -8.36
C ILE A 90 2.56 25.40 -7.62
N PHE A 91 2.79 25.31 -6.31
CA PHE A 91 2.00 24.54 -5.35
C PHE A 91 1.60 25.48 -4.22
N THR A 92 0.31 25.69 -4.02
CA THR A 92 -0.18 26.70 -3.07
C THR A 92 -1.52 26.30 -2.46
N THR A 93 -1.74 26.72 -1.23
CA THR A 93 -3.03 26.73 -0.53
C THR A 93 -3.84 28.00 -0.82
N LEU A 94 -3.26 28.98 -1.53
CA LEU A 94 -3.74 30.36 -1.73
C LEU A 94 -3.76 31.23 -0.47
N VAL A 95 -3.38 30.70 0.69
CA VAL A 95 -3.42 31.47 1.93
C VAL A 95 -2.32 32.54 1.94
N GLY A 96 -2.74 33.80 2.07
CA GLY A 96 -1.84 34.96 2.01
C GLY A 96 -1.75 35.59 0.61
N MET A 97 -2.26 34.91 -0.42
CA MET A 97 -2.39 35.47 -1.77
C MET A 97 -3.61 36.38 -1.85
N THR A 98 -3.48 37.52 -2.53
CA THR A 98 -4.60 38.39 -2.90
C THR A 98 -4.98 38.23 -4.38
N LYS A 99 -6.14 38.76 -4.80
CA LYS A 99 -6.52 38.79 -6.23
C LYS A 99 -5.51 39.58 -7.06
N ASP A 100 -4.93 40.65 -6.51
CA ASP A 100 -3.94 41.46 -7.21
C ASP A 100 -2.59 40.73 -7.31
N ASP A 101 -2.22 39.94 -6.30
CA ASP A 101 -1.05 39.05 -6.37
C ASP A 101 -1.17 38.01 -7.49
N PHE A 102 -2.36 37.43 -7.68
CA PHE A 102 -2.59 36.48 -8.76
C PHE A 102 -2.62 37.18 -10.12
N LYS A 103 -3.30 38.33 -10.27
CA LYS A 103 -3.30 39.12 -11.51
C LYS A 103 -1.91 39.44 -12.02
N LYS A 104 -0.95 39.71 -11.12
CA LYS A 104 0.46 39.94 -11.50
C LYS A 104 1.05 38.76 -12.28
N ILE A 105 0.66 37.53 -11.96
CA ILE A 105 1.28 36.30 -12.49
C ILE A 105 0.33 35.50 -13.39
N GLU A 106 -0.94 35.88 -13.49
CA GLU A 106 -1.98 35.11 -14.17
C GLU A 106 -1.71 34.92 -15.65
N HIS A 107 -0.84 35.73 -16.26
CA HIS A 107 -0.45 35.63 -17.67
C HIS A 107 0.59 34.54 -17.93
N ILE A 108 1.32 34.09 -16.90
CA ILE A 108 2.41 33.11 -17.02
C ILE A 108 1.85 31.75 -17.51
N PRO A 109 2.56 31.08 -18.45
CA PRO A 109 2.23 29.73 -18.89
C PRO A 109 2.83 28.68 -17.94
N PHE A 110 2.22 28.50 -16.77
CA PHE A 110 2.69 27.53 -15.77
C PHE A 110 2.73 26.11 -16.34
N GLY A 111 3.80 25.37 -16.03
CA GLY A 111 3.87 23.94 -16.35
C GLY A 111 2.85 23.17 -15.53
N ARG A 112 2.90 23.37 -14.22
CA ARG A 112 1.97 22.84 -13.22
C ARG A 112 1.50 23.94 -12.27
N PHE A 113 0.22 23.95 -11.97
CA PHE A 113 -0.37 24.86 -10.98
C PHE A 113 -1.30 24.06 -10.08
N ASP A 114 -0.79 23.70 -8.92
CA ASP A 114 -1.46 22.82 -7.97
C ASP A 114 -2.04 23.62 -6.82
N ILE A 115 -3.34 23.44 -6.60
CA ILE A 115 -4.04 24.07 -5.49
C ILE A 115 -4.34 23.04 -4.43
N HIS A 116 -3.75 23.23 -3.25
CA HIS A 116 -4.06 22.47 -2.07
C HIS A 116 -5.26 23.06 -1.35
N ILE A 117 -6.37 22.34 -1.37
CA ILE A 117 -7.63 22.76 -0.78
C ILE A 117 -7.88 22.04 0.56
N PRO A 118 -8.66 22.64 1.49
CA PRO A 118 -9.03 21.97 2.73
C PRO A 118 -9.85 20.71 2.47
N ASP A 119 -9.65 19.69 3.31
CA ASP A 119 -10.42 18.44 3.32
C ASP A 119 -11.44 18.39 4.46
N ASP A 120 -12.33 17.40 4.45
CA ASP A 120 -13.31 17.17 5.52
C ASP A 120 -12.70 16.57 6.81
N SER A 121 -11.40 16.24 6.80
CA SER A 121 -10.69 15.64 7.94
C SER A 121 -9.83 16.66 8.71
N ASP A 122 -9.93 17.95 8.38
CA ASP A 122 -9.16 19.05 8.96
C ASP A 122 -7.63 18.78 8.99
N ASN A 123 -7.08 18.11 7.97
CA ASN A 123 -5.64 17.86 7.94
C ASN A 123 -4.81 19.13 7.64
N SER A 124 -5.44 20.18 7.10
CA SER A 124 -4.86 21.50 6.90
C SER A 124 -5.75 22.57 7.53
N ASN A 125 -5.17 23.49 8.31
CA ASN A 125 -5.96 24.53 8.98
C ASN A 125 -6.21 25.75 8.07
N ILE A 126 -6.76 25.50 6.88
CA ILE A 126 -7.11 26.56 5.92
C ILE A 126 -8.49 27.12 6.28
N ALA A 127 -8.54 28.41 6.63
CA ALA A 127 -9.80 29.07 6.96
C ALA A 127 -10.66 29.29 5.71
N ILE A 128 -11.81 28.62 5.64
CA ILE A 128 -12.79 28.77 4.56
C ILE A 128 -13.70 29.97 4.87
N ASN A 129 -13.30 31.16 4.39
CA ASN A 129 -14.10 32.39 4.45
C ASN A 129 -14.45 32.89 3.05
N ASP A 130 -15.33 33.89 2.95
CA ASP A 130 -15.81 34.39 1.64
C ASP A 130 -14.66 34.92 0.78
N GLN A 131 -13.67 35.58 1.40
CA GLN A 131 -12.48 36.06 0.68
C GLN A 131 -11.66 34.92 0.06
N TYR A 132 -11.51 33.80 0.78
CA TYR A 132 -10.82 32.61 0.29
C TYR A 132 -11.59 31.96 -0.86
N LEU A 133 -12.91 31.79 -0.71
CA LEU A 133 -13.77 31.22 -1.74
C LEU A 133 -13.77 32.06 -3.02
N ASP A 134 -13.88 33.39 -2.87
CA ASP A 134 -13.83 34.35 -3.97
C ASP A 134 -12.49 34.34 -4.73
N LEU A 135 -11.38 34.14 -4.01
CA LEU A 135 -10.05 34.02 -4.63
C LEU A 135 -9.89 32.68 -5.32
N LEU A 136 -10.28 31.59 -4.64
CA LEU A 136 -10.22 30.23 -5.18
C LEU A 136 -11.00 30.14 -6.49
N GLU A 137 -12.26 30.57 -6.51
CA GLU A 137 -13.09 30.58 -7.73
C GLU A 137 -12.45 31.41 -8.85
N TYR A 138 -11.90 32.59 -8.52
CA TYR A 138 -11.20 33.42 -9.51
C TYR A 138 -9.99 32.70 -10.11
N VAL A 139 -9.10 32.15 -9.29
CA VAL A 139 -7.90 31.45 -9.72
C VAL A 139 -8.27 30.24 -10.58
N ILE A 140 -9.24 29.42 -10.13
CA ILE A 140 -9.73 28.24 -10.84
C ILE A 140 -10.23 28.62 -12.23
N ASN A 141 -11.09 29.63 -12.34
CA ASN A 141 -11.63 30.07 -13.62
C ASN A 141 -10.52 30.50 -14.59
N VAL A 142 -9.51 31.22 -14.11
CA VAL A 142 -8.39 31.66 -14.95
C VAL A 142 -7.51 30.48 -15.38
N ILE A 143 -7.09 29.59 -14.47
CA ILE A 143 -6.22 28.45 -14.82
C ILE A 143 -6.95 27.41 -15.67
N GLN A 144 -8.26 27.21 -15.49
CA GLN A 144 -9.06 26.27 -16.28
C GLN A 144 -9.12 26.65 -17.76
N THR A 145 -9.20 27.95 -18.08
CA THR A 145 -9.25 28.44 -19.46
C THR A 145 -7.93 28.25 -20.23
N LYS A 146 -6.81 27.97 -19.54
CA LYS A 146 -5.51 27.73 -20.17
C LYS A 146 -5.33 26.24 -20.48
N SER A 147 -5.24 25.89 -21.76
CA SER A 147 -5.31 24.50 -22.25
C SER A 147 -4.04 23.65 -22.05
N LYS A 148 -2.95 24.21 -21.49
CA LYS A 148 -1.63 23.55 -21.45
C LYS A 148 -1.05 23.32 -20.05
N THR A 149 -1.66 23.87 -19.01
CA THR A 149 -1.20 23.65 -17.63
C THR A 149 -1.75 22.31 -17.14
N GLN A 150 -0.90 21.45 -16.58
CA GLN A 150 -1.35 20.27 -15.86
C GLN A 150 -2.08 20.75 -14.59
N LYS A 151 -3.34 20.32 -14.42
CA LYS A 151 -4.29 20.89 -13.46
C LYS A 151 -4.55 19.86 -12.37
N ASP A 152 -3.88 19.97 -11.23
CA ASP A 152 -4.15 19.09 -10.11
C ASP A 152 -4.63 19.90 -8.91
N PHE A 153 -5.71 19.44 -8.29
CA PHE A 153 -6.13 19.91 -6.98
C PHE A 153 -5.77 18.81 -6.01
N CYS A 154 -5.19 19.14 -4.87
CA CYS A 154 -4.84 18.16 -3.86
C CYS A 154 -5.50 18.47 -2.53
N CYS A 155 -5.87 17.43 -1.80
CA CYS A 155 -6.24 17.48 -0.40
C CYS A 155 -5.87 16.14 0.23
N HIS A 156 -5.51 16.12 1.51
CA HIS A 156 -5.02 14.90 2.16
C HIS A 156 -6.07 14.23 3.06
N GLY A 157 -7.35 14.37 2.71
CA GLY A 157 -8.48 13.66 3.31
C GLY A 157 -9.21 12.80 2.27
N LYS A 158 -10.30 12.13 2.67
CA LYS A 158 -11.07 11.28 1.74
C LYS A 158 -11.80 12.09 0.65
N SER A 159 -12.11 13.34 0.97
CA SER A 159 -12.84 14.29 0.13
C SER A 159 -12.37 15.70 0.46
N ALA A 160 -12.47 16.60 -0.53
CA ALA A 160 -12.40 18.03 -0.30
C ALA A 160 -13.51 18.47 0.65
N ASN A 161 -13.28 19.56 1.38
CA ASN A 161 -14.26 20.09 2.32
C ASN A 161 -15.58 20.40 1.60
N SER A 162 -16.71 19.91 2.14
CA SER A 162 -18.03 20.06 1.54
C SER A 162 -18.44 21.51 1.19
N ARG A 163 -17.87 22.51 1.87
CA ARG A 163 -18.08 23.94 1.56
C ARG A 163 -17.54 24.36 0.19
N LEU A 164 -16.67 23.56 -0.41
CA LEU A 164 -16.06 23.81 -1.73
C LEU A 164 -16.86 23.19 -2.89
N ASN A 165 -17.87 22.37 -2.62
CA ASN A 165 -18.60 21.59 -3.64
C ASN A 165 -19.16 22.43 -4.79
N ASN A 166 -19.52 23.70 -4.55
CA ASN A 166 -20.05 24.59 -5.58
C ASN A 166 -18.96 25.13 -6.54
N ILE A 167 -17.71 25.16 -6.09
CA ILE A 167 -16.55 25.71 -6.82
C ILE A 167 -15.76 24.56 -7.46
N VAL A 168 -15.56 23.49 -6.68
CA VAL A 168 -14.74 22.33 -7.00
C VAL A 168 -15.70 21.17 -7.38
N LYS A 169 -16.15 21.13 -8.65
CA LYS A 169 -16.95 20.02 -9.24
C LYS A 169 -16.07 18.84 -9.68
N ASP A 170 -16.44 17.59 -9.36
CA ASP A 170 -16.02 16.22 -9.78
C ASP A 170 -14.90 15.96 -10.84
N GLN A 171 -14.01 16.90 -11.14
CA GLN A 171 -12.97 16.84 -12.17
C GLN A 171 -11.56 16.72 -11.58
N PHE A 172 -11.44 16.30 -10.31
CA PHE A 172 -10.19 16.42 -9.57
C PHE A 172 -9.59 15.08 -9.15
N TYR A 173 -8.28 15.00 -9.29
CA TYR A 173 -7.49 13.84 -8.87
C TYR A 173 -7.14 13.99 -7.39
N PHE A 174 -7.83 13.28 -6.51
CA PHE A 174 -7.56 13.32 -5.09
C PHE A 174 -6.36 12.43 -4.73
N TYR A 175 -5.22 13.05 -4.42
CA TYR A 175 -4.08 12.35 -3.81
C TYR A 175 -4.32 12.18 -2.30
N ASN A 176 -4.88 11.04 -1.91
CA ASN A 176 -5.27 10.76 -0.52
C ASN A 176 -4.14 10.20 0.34
N GLU A 177 -2.91 10.11 -0.18
CA GLU A 177 -1.79 9.51 0.54
C GLU A 177 -1.06 10.57 1.36
N MET A 178 -1.04 10.37 2.68
CA MET A 178 -0.12 11.05 3.59
C MET A 178 1.13 10.18 3.74
N PHE A 179 2.29 10.81 3.68
CA PHE A 179 3.57 10.14 3.86
C PHE A 179 4.21 10.58 5.18
N ASP A 180 4.99 9.69 5.79
CA ASP A 180 5.78 9.95 7.00
C ASP A 180 6.95 10.94 6.81
N ARG A 181 7.06 11.52 5.59
CA ARG A 181 8.12 12.43 5.18
C ARG A 181 9.52 11.84 5.38
N ALA A 182 9.69 10.59 4.97
CA ALA A 182 10.95 9.86 5.07
C ALA A 182 11.42 9.69 6.52
N GLY A 183 10.50 9.28 7.39
CA GLY A 183 10.72 9.11 8.83
C GLY A 183 10.81 10.40 9.64
N ASN A 184 10.41 11.56 9.10
CA ASN A 184 10.36 12.81 9.87
C ASN A 184 9.05 12.98 10.67
N LEU A 185 8.03 12.15 10.40
CA LEU A 185 6.84 11.98 11.24
C LEU A 185 6.86 10.58 11.85
N GLU A 186 6.62 10.47 13.15
CA GLU A 186 6.65 9.20 13.90
C GLU A 186 5.24 8.63 14.18
N TRP A 187 4.27 8.98 13.34
CA TRP A 187 2.87 8.60 13.57
C TRP A 187 2.60 7.18 13.13
N LYS A 188 2.05 6.38 14.04
CA LYS A 188 1.79 4.95 13.83
C LYS A 188 0.82 4.66 12.70
N GLU A 189 -0.01 5.64 12.33
CA GLU A 189 -0.99 5.55 11.26
C GLU A 189 -0.39 5.75 9.87
N LEU A 190 0.87 6.19 9.77
CA LEU A 190 1.57 6.38 8.51
C LEU A 190 2.44 5.17 8.19
N ASP A 191 2.56 4.85 6.91
CA ASP A 191 3.52 3.86 6.46
C ASP A 191 4.94 4.38 6.65
N HIS A 192 5.74 3.60 7.38
CA HIS A 192 7.16 3.84 7.58
C HIS A 192 7.98 2.92 6.68
N TYR A 193 8.94 3.50 5.98
CA TYR A 193 9.78 2.77 5.04
C TYR A 193 11.17 2.57 5.61
N HIS A 194 11.79 1.44 5.30
CA HIS A 194 13.18 1.18 5.64
C HIS A 194 13.82 0.30 4.55
N ILE A 195 14.94 0.75 4.01
CA ILE A 195 15.69 0.05 2.96
C ILE A 195 17.13 -0.15 3.43
N ASP A 196 17.48 -1.40 3.70
CA ASP A 196 18.83 -1.78 4.15
C ASP A 196 19.87 -1.75 3.02
N LYS A 197 19.45 -1.88 1.77
CA LYS A 197 20.32 -2.02 0.59
C LYS A 197 20.60 -0.68 -0.09
N SER A 198 21.39 -0.73 -1.17
CA SER A 198 21.53 0.39 -2.11
C SER A 198 20.17 0.87 -2.60
N VAL A 199 19.97 2.20 -2.58
CA VAL A 199 18.68 2.85 -2.87
C VAL A 199 18.82 3.92 -3.95
N PHE A 200 17.81 4.02 -4.82
CA PHE A 200 17.64 5.16 -5.72
C PHE A 200 16.28 5.83 -5.49
N CYS A 201 16.16 7.08 -5.92
CA CYS A 201 14.92 7.83 -5.83
C CYS A 201 14.09 7.64 -7.11
N VAL A 202 12.81 7.29 -6.99
CA VAL A 202 11.93 7.20 -8.16
C VAL A 202 11.70 8.57 -8.82
N ALA A 203 11.62 9.64 -8.01
CA ALA A 203 11.29 11.00 -8.44
C ALA A 203 12.46 11.73 -9.12
N SER A 204 13.69 11.58 -8.59
CA SER A 204 14.90 12.29 -9.07
C SER A 204 15.98 11.36 -9.62
N LYS A 205 15.69 10.05 -9.73
CA LYS A 205 16.64 9.01 -10.14
C LYS A 205 17.93 9.07 -9.32
N ARG A 206 19.09 8.89 -9.97
CA ARG A 206 20.42 8.97 -9.36
C ARG A 206 21.01 10.38 -9.39
N ASN A 207 20.33 11.33 -10.02
CA ASN A 207 20.81 12.71 -10.14
C ASN A 207 20.52 13.55 -8.90
N PHE A 208 19.48 13.20 -8.12
CA PHE A 208 19.10 13.90 -6.89
C PHE A 208 18.99 15.43 -7.08
N ASN A 209 18.45 15.85 -8.22
CA ASN A 209 18.41 17.23 -8.71
C ASN A 209 17.01 17.87 -8.56
N GLN A 210 16.26 17.48 -7.53
CA GLN A 210 14.98 18.06 -7.13
C GLN A 210 15.14 18.61 -5.71
N ASN A 211 15.77 19.77 -5.62
CA ASN A 211 16.32 20.32 -4.39
C ASN A 211 15.48 21.46 -3.83
N ILE A 212 15.72 21.84 -2.57
CA ILE A 212 14.98 22.91 -1.89
C ILE A 212 15.93 24.07 -1.57
N LEU A 213 15.61 25.28 -2.03
CA LEU A 213 16.27 26.52 -1.63
C LEU A 213 15.54 27.15 -0.43
N MET A 214 16.29 27.40 0.64
CA MET A 214 15.79 27.96 1.90
C MET A 214 15.96 29.49 1.97
N PRO A 215 15.23 30.18 2.86
CA PRO A 215 15.27 31.64 3.02
C PRO A 215 16.61 32.29 3.39
N ASP A 216 17.66 31.52 3.63
CA ASP A 216 19.04 31.98 3.87
C ASP A 216 20.01 31.50 2.78
N GLY A 217 19.50 30.92 1.69
CA GLY A 217 20.29 30.42 0.58
C GLY A 217 20.79 28.99 0.74
N THR A 218 20.55 28.33 1.89
CA THR A 218 20.86 26.91 2.08
C THR A 218 20.06 26.06 1.11
N VAL A 219 20.71 25.02 0.56
CA VAL A 219 20.07 24.05 -0.33
C VAL A 219 20.02 22.69 0.33
N LEU A 220 18.81 22.11 0.40
CA LEU A 220 18.58 20.75 0.90
C LEU A 220 18.41 19.76 -0.25
N LEU A 221 18.67 18.48 0.03
CA LEU A 221 18.59 17.40 -0.95
C LEU A 221 17.21 17.29 -1.62
N CYS A 222 16.11 17.30 -0.86
CA CYS A 222 14.74 17.22 -1.42
C CYS A 222 13.66 17.64 -0.42
N CYS A 223 12.41 17.68 -0.88
CA CYS A 223 11.22 18.09 -0.11
C CYS A 223 10.89 17.20 1.09
N MET A 224 11.56 16.05 1.23
CA MET A 224 11.40 15.15 2.37
C MET A 224 12.36 15.49 3.52
N ASP A 225 13.39 16.31 3.30
CA ASP A 225 14.47 16.55 4.27
C ASP A 225 14.13 17.62 5.33
N TYR A 226 12.96 17.53 5.97
CA TYR A 226 12.55 18.46 7.04
C TYR A 226 13.53 18.45 8.22
N GLY A 227 14.17 17.31 8.46
CA GLY A 227 15.25 17.17 9.44
C GLY A 227 16.54 17.89 9.07
N MET A 228 16.68 18.44 7.86
CA MET A 228 17.91 19.06 7.34
C MET A 228 19.15 18.16 7.47
N LYS A 229 18.99 16.85 7.27
CA LYS A 229 20.08 15.86 7.41
C LYS A 229 21.03 15.87 6.21
N ASN A 230 20.58 16.36 5.05
CA ASN A 230 21.27 16.26 3.78
C ASN A 230 21.40 17.64 3.12
N VAL A 231 22.05 18.58 3.82
CA VAL A 231 22.37 19.90 3.29
C VAL A 231 23.43 19.77 2.20
N LEU A 232 23.14 20.27 1.00
CA LEU A 232 24.07 20.23 -0.15
C LEU A 232 25.06 21.39 -0.13
N GLY A 233 24.64 22.56 0.36
CA GLY A 233 25.47 23.76 0.40
C GLY A 233 24.65 25.02 0.62
N ASN A 234 25.23 26.18 0.29
CA ASN A 234 24.54 27.47 0.37
C ASN A 234 24.87 28.32 -0.85
N LEU A 235 23.86 28.66 -1.66
CA LEU A 235 24.00 29.42 -2.91
C LEU A 235 24.42 30.88 -2.69
N GLN A 236 24.52 31.37 -1.45
CA GLN A 236 25.21 32.63 -1.20
C GLN A 236 26.72 32.51 -1.31
N GLN A 237 27.26 31.30 -1.10
CA GLN A 237 28.68 31.03 -0.90
C GLN A 237 29.28 30.19 -2.05
N CYS A 238 28.47 29.37 -2.73
CA CYS A 238 28.92 28.51 -3.83
C CYS A 238 28.16 28.79 -5.15
N ASN A 239 28.61 28.18 -6.24
CA ASN A 239 27.86 28.09 -7.50
C ASN A 239 26.89 26.89 -7.47
N TYR A 240 26.04 26.79 -8.49
CA TYR A 240 25.04 25.71 -8.55
C TYR A 240 25.68 24.33 -8.76
N GLU A 241 26.69 24.25 -9.61
CA GLU A 241 27.41 23.01 -9.95
C GLU A 241 28.16 22.42 -8.74
N ASP A 242 28.60 23.29 -7.83
CA ASP A 242 29.28 22.89 -6.59
C ASP A 242 28.37 22.06 -5.69
N LEU A 243 27.04 22.25 -5.76
CA LEU A 243 26.07 21.47 -4.99
C LEU A 243 26.08 19.97 -5.35
N PHE A 244 26.54 19.62 -6.56
CA PHE A 244 26.54 18.25 -7.08
C PHE A 244 27.94 17.66 -7.25
N THR A 245 28.98 18.44 -6.94
CA THR A 245 30.38 18.00 -7.03
C THR A 245 31.12 18.10 -5.68
N GLY A 246 30.53 18.80 -4.70
CA GLY A 246 31.08 18.96 -3.37
C GLY A 246 31.02 17.71 -2.49
N GLU A 247 31.73 17.77 -1.36
CA GLU A 247 31.85 16.68 -0.39
C GLU A 247 30.49 16.18 0.14
N ALA A 248 29.56 17.10 0.42
CA ALA A 248 28.24 16.77 0.93
C ALA A 248 27.47 15.85 -0.03
N PHE A 249 27.45 16.18 -1.32
CA PHE A 249 26.77 15.37 -2.33
C PHE A 249 27.46 14.02 -2.56
N ASN A 250 28.80 14.00 -2.63
CA ASN A 250 29.56 12.76 -2.76
C ASN A 250 29.34 11.83 -1.55
N ASN A 251 29.21 12.40 -0.34
CA ASN A 251 28.87 11.62 0.85
C ASN A 251 27.45 11.04 0.76
N ILE A 252 26.47 11.82 0.30
CA ILE A 252 25.10 11.33 0.06
C ILE A 252 25.12 10.17 -0.96
N GLN A 253 25.82 10.33 -2.09
CA GLN A 253 25.95 9.27 -3.10
C GLN A 253 26.59 7.99 -2.53
N LYS A 254 27.61 8.14 -1.68
CA LYS A 254 28.22 7.01 -0.98
C LYS A 254 27.23 6.34 -0.02
N LEU A 255 26.49 7.12 0.76
CA LEU A 255 25.53 6.58 1.74
C LEU A 255 24.36 5.88 1.04
N VAL A 256 23.78 6.44 -0.02
CA VAL A 256 22.68 5.79 -0.75
C VAL A 256 23.11 4.48 -1.41
N SER A 257 24.39 4.35 -1.78
CA SER A 257 24.96 3.14 -2.39
C SER A 257 25.41 2.10 -1.35
N SER A 258 25.52 2.49 -0.08
CA SER A 258 26.00 1.62 1.00
C SER A 258 24.86 0.83 1.63
N ASN A 259 25.13 -0.39 2.09
CA ASN A 259 24.16 -1.14 2.91
C ASN A 259 24.14 -0.60 4.35
N ASN A 260 22.98 -0.62 5.00
CA ASN A 260 22.74 -0.21 6.40
C ASN A 260 23.25 1.19 6.79
N SER A 261 23.43 2.09 5.83
CA SER A 261 23.72 3.51 6.05
C SER A 261 22.53 4.30 6.58
N ASP A 262 22.81 5.38 7.33
CA ASP A 262 21.81 6.38 7.72
C ASP A 262 21.77 7.52 6.68
N VAL A 263 20.84 7.42 5.74
CA VAL A 263 20.54 8.48 4.77
C VAL A 263 19.03 8.58 4.57
N LEU A 264 18.52 9.80 4.40
CA LEU A 264 17.08 10.07 4.28
C LEU A 264 16.38 9.19 3.23
N CYS A 265 17.05 8.94 2.11
CA CYS A 265 16.50 8.17 0.99
C CYS A 265 16.08 6.74 1.38
N LYS A 266 16.70 6.16 2.41
CA LYS A 266 16.38 4.80 2.88
C LYS A 266 15.10 4.70 3.69
N HIS A 267 14.59 5.84 4.15
CA HIS A 267 13.33 5.91 4.89
C HIS A 267 12.19 6.48 4.05
N CYS A 268 12.44 6.79 2.77
CA CYS A 268 11.49 7.52 1.92
C CYS A 268 10.57 6.57 1.14
N HIS A 269 9.29 6.92 1.03
CA HIS A 269 8.32 6.21 0.17
C HIS A 269 8.70 6.20 -1.32
N ASN A 270 9.56 7.13 -1.77
CA ASN A 270 10.11 7.18 -3.12
C ASN A 270 11.43 6.40 -3.28
N GLY A 271 11.99 5.86 -2.19
CA GLY A 271 13.18 5.02 -2.23
C GLY A 271 12.85 3.64 -2.80
N ARG A 272 13.66 3.15 -3.73
CA ARG A 272 13.58 1.78 -4.26
C ARG A 272 14.95 1.13 -4.24
N ILE A 273 14.98 -0.17 -3.97
CA ILE A 273 16.21 -0.96 -4.00
C ILE A 273 16.76 -0.92 -5.43
N VAL A 274 18.07 -0.71 -5.55
CA VAL A 274 18.76 -0.92 -6.82
C VAL A 274 18.84 -2.43 -7.06
N ASN A 275 18.08 -2.93 -8.03
CA ASN A 275 18.21 -4.30 -8.55
C ASN A 275 19.07 -4.26 -9.81
N GLU A 276 19.92 -5.28 -10.03
CA GLU A 276 20.86 -5.38 -11.17
C GLU A 276 20.16 -5.26 -12.54
N GLU A 277 18.87 -5.59 -12.64
CA GLU A 277 18.07 -5.45 -13.87
C GLU A 277 17.62 -4.00 -14.16
N GLN A 278 17.51 -3.15 -13.13
CA GLN A 278 17.07 -1.76 -13.27
C GLN A 278 18.21 -0.85 -13.73
N ASP A 279 19.45 -1.18 -13.36
CA ASP A 279 20.67 -0.53 -13.86
C ASP A 279 20.76 -0.59 -15.38
N ILE A 280 20.36 -1.71 -15.98
CA ILE A 280 20.29 -1.89 -17.43
C ILE A 280 19.26 -0.92 -18.04
N TYR A 281 18.10 -0.75 -17.40
CA TYR A 281 17.03 0.12 -17.90
C TYR A 281 17.39 1.61 -17.82
N ASP A 282 18.01 2.04 -16.73
CA ASP A 282 18.46 3.42 -16.55
C ASP A 282 19.63 3.74 -17.51
N VAL A 283 20.57 2.81 -17.72
CA VAL A 283 21.64 2.92 -18.72
C VAL A 283 21.07 2.96 -20.14
N ILE A 284 20.07 2.14 -20.47
CA ILE A 284 19.40 2.17 -21.77
C ILE A 284 18.78 3.57 -22.01
N ILE A 285 18.08 4.14 -21.02
CA ILE A 285 17.50 5.48 -21.13
C ILE A 285 18.59 6.54 -21.30
N GLU A 286 19.70 6.45 -20.56
CA GLU A 286 20.85 7.36 -20.69
C GLU A 286 21.49 7.27 -22.08
N CYS A 287 21.65 6.06 -22.63
CA CYS A 287 22.12 5.81 -23.99
C CYS A 287 21.15 6.34 -25.06
N TYR A 288 19.84 6.23 -24.85
CA TYR A 288 18.83 6.81 -25.74
C TYR A 288 18.91 8.35 -25.74
N ASN A 289 19.08 8.96 -24.58
CA ASN A 289 19.20 10.42 -24.47
C ASN A 289 20.50 10.95 -25.10
N LEU A 290 21.62 10.22 -24.94
CA LEU A 290 22.87 10.52 -25.64
C LEU A 290 22.71 10.49 -27.16
N LYS A 291 21.85 9.61 -27.69
CA LYS A 291 21.55 9.52 -29.14
C LYS A 291 20.80 10.76 -29.66
N ASP A 292 19.93 11.34 -28.84
CA ASP A 292 19.21 12.59 -29.16
C ASP A 292 20.11 13.83 -29.05
N GLU A 293 21.09 13.83 -28.16
CA GLU A 293 22.12 14.88 -28.06
C GLU A 293 23.17 14.79 -29.18
N LEU A 294 23.57 13.58 -29.58
CA LEU A 294 24.47 13.33 -30.71
C LEU A 294 23.91 13.79 -32.06
N GLY A 295 22.59 14.00 -32.17
CA GLY A 295 21.97 14.64 -33.33
C GLY A 295 22.20 16.15 -33.43
N LYS A 296 22.81 16.79 -32.42
CA LYS A 296 22.83 18.27 -32.29
C LYS A 296 24.22 18.91 -32.22
N THR A 297 25.33 18.18 -32.12
CA THR A 297 26.67 18.82 -32.03
C THR A 297 27.80 18.03 -32.71
N GLN A 298 28.69 18.78 -33.38
CA GLN A 298 29.82 18.30 -34.18
C GLN A 298 31.07 18.13 -33.30
N TYR A 299 31.31 16.93 -32.74
CA TYR A 299 32.53 16.61 -31.96
C TYR A 299 33.73 16.25 -32.87
N SER A 300 34.97 16.31 -32.35
CA SER A 300 36.20 15.95 -33.09
C SER A 300 36.51 14.44 -33.03
N CYS A 301 37.15 13.92 -34.10
CA CYS A 301 37.35 12.48 -34.36
C CYS A 301 37.98 11.67 -33.20
N SER A 302 38.91 12.24 -32.43
CA SER A 302 39.63 11.52 -31.37
C SER A 302 38.78 11.23 -30.12
N GLN A 303 37.81 12.10 -29.81
CA GLN A 303 36.89 11.90 -28.69
C GLN A 303 35.81 10.86 -29.01
N TYR A 304 35.49 10.67 -30.30
CA TYR A 304 34.57 9.63 -30.75
C TYR A 304 35.15 8.23 -30.58
N GLU A 305 36.43 8.02 -30.94
CA GLU A 305 37.06 6.68 -30.91
C GLU A 305 37.20 6.14 -29.48
N GLU A 306 37.59 6.98 -28.53
CA GLU A 306 37.73 6.59 -27.12
C GLU A 306 36.36 6.21 -26.51
N LYS A 307 35.32 6.96 -26.86
CA LYS A 307 33.95 6.70 -26.40
C LYS A 307 33.36 5.44 -27.05
N LEU A 308 33.63 5.20 -28.34
CA LEU A 308 33.24 3.99 -29.05
C LEU A 308 33.91 2.74 -28.45
N LEU A 309 35.18 2.85 -28.08
CA LEU A 309 35.93 1.77 -27.44
C LEU A 309 35.35 1.42 -26.05
N GLN A 310 34.98 2.43 -25.26
CA GLN A 310 34.29 2.23 -23.99
C GLN A 310 32.90 1.60 -24.17
N THR A 311 32.11 2.08 -25.13
CA THR A 311 30.78 1.52 -25.42
C THR A 311 30.87 0.07 -25.88
N ASN A 312 31.83 -0.27 -26.74
CA ASN A 312 32.02 -1.66 -27.20
C ASN A 312 32.46 -2.59 -26.07
N LYS A 313 33.31 -2.12 -25.15
CA LYS A 313 33.67 -2.89 -23.95
C LYS A 313 32.45 -3.17 -23.07
N TYR A 314 31.53 -2.21 -22.96
CA TYR A 314 30.31 -2.36 -22.17
C TYR A 314 29.30 -3.31 -22.83
N ILE A 315 29.12 -3.21 -24.16
CA ILE A 315 28.28 -4.15 -24.94
C ILE A 315 28.75 -5.59 -24.76
N ASN A 316 30.07 -5.83 -24.76
CA ASN A 316 30.61 -7.17 -24.57
C ASN A 316 30.35 -7.72 -23.16
N LEU A 317 30.37 -6.87 -22.13
CA LEU A 317 29.98 -7.27 -20.78
C LEU A 317 28.48 -7.60 -20.71
N LEU A 318 27.65 -6.80 -21.36
CA LEU A 318 26.19 -7.01 -21.41
C LEU A 318 25.83 -8.32 -22.12
N ASN A 319 26.50 -8.64 -23.23
CA ASN A 319 26.31 -9.89 -23.95
C ASN A 319 26.69 -11.11 -23.10
N LYS A 320 27.75 -11.00 -22.30
CA LYS A 320 28.18 -12.07 -21.39
C LYS A 320 27.15 -12.29 -20.26
N ASP A 321 26.62 -11.22 -19.67
CA ASP A 321 25.56 -11.31 -18.66
C ASP A 321 24.27 -11.92 -19.25
N LEU A 322 23.92 -11.56 -20.49
CA LEU A 322 22.81 -12.16 -21.23
C LEU A 322 22.99 -13.66 -21.46
N GLU A 323 24.19 -14.11 -21.82
CA GLU A 323 24.49 -15.54 -21.98
C GLU A 323 24.35 -16.30 -20.65
N GLU A 324 24.88 -15.77 -19.55
CA GLU A 324 24.75 -16.39 -18.22
C GLU A 324 23.30 -16.45 -17.75
N LYS A 325 22.51 -15.40 -18.00
CA LYS A 325 21.06 -15.39 -17.68
C LYS A 325 20.26 -16.36 -18.53
N ASN A 326 20.55 -16.46 -19.83
CA ASN A 326 19.88 -17.43 -20.71
C ASN A 326 20.14 -18.88 -20.25
N GLN A 327 21.38 -19.19 -19.86
CA GLN A 327 21.71 -20.50 -19.29
C GLN A 327 20.94 -20.79 -17.98
N ASN A 328 20.76 -19.77 -17.14
CA ASN A 328 19.99 -19.91 -15.91
C ASN A 328 18.48 -20.09 -16.18
N ILE A 329 17.92 -19.42 -17.19
CA ILE A 329 16.53 -19.61 -17.63
C ILE A 329 16.32 -21.04 -18.13
N ASP A 330 17.23 -21.56 -18.95
CA ASP A 330 17.14 -22.95 -19.45
C ASP A 330 17.18 -23.96 -18.29
N PHE A 331 18.03 -23.71 -17.28
CA PHE A 331 18.09 -24.54 -16.07
C PHE A 331 16.79 -24.49 -15.26
N LEU A 332 16.22 -23.30 -15.05
CA LEU A 332 14.96 -23.14 -14.32
C LEU A 332 13.77 -23.75 -15.07
N ALA A 333 13.76 -23.67 -16.41
CA ALA A 333 12.74 -24.31 -17.24
C ALA A 333 12.74 -25.84 -17.07
N LEU A 334 13.94 -26.45 -17.05
CA LEU A 334 14.12 -27.87 -16.74
C LEU A 334 13.65 -28.24 -15.32
N GLU A 335 13.90 -27.38 -14.32
CA GLU A 335 13.43 -27.61 -12.95
C GLU A 335 11.91 -27.54 -12.84
N ILE A 336 11.27 -26.60 -13.54
CA ILE A 336 9.81 -26.47 -13.61
C ILE A 336 9.20 -27.71 -14.26
N GLU A 337 9.72 -28.16 -15.40
CA GLU A 337 9.22 -29.34 -16.10
C GLU A 337 9.29 -30.60 -15.21
N ASN A 338 10.38 -30.77 -14.46
CA ASN A 338 10.51 -31.86 -13.49
C ASN A 338 9.46 -31.77 -12.37
N LYS A 339 9.21 -30.58 -11.82
CA LYS A 339 8.19 -30.39 -10.77
C LYS A 339 6.77 -30.60 -11.29
N GLU A 340 6.49 -30.23 -12.53
CA GLU A 340 5.20 -30.52 -13.16
C GLU A 340 4.95 -32.03 -13.28
N GLN A 341 5.97 -32.80 -13.66
CA GLN A 341 5.88 -34.27 -13.71
C GLN A 341 5.66 -34.89 -12.32
N GLU A 342 6.34 -34.38 -11.28
CA GLU A 342 6.11 -34.81 -9.89
C GLU A 342 4.68 -34.49 -9.44
N LEU A 343 4.18 -33.29 -9.73
CA LEU A 343 2.82 -32.87 -9.39
C LEU A 343 1.77 -33.73 -10.10
N LEU A 344 2.00 -34.08 -11.37
CA LEU A 344 1.12 -34.94 -12.16
C LEU A 344 1.05 -36.35 -11.58
N SER A 345 2.20 -36.92 -11.21
CA SER A 345 2.29 -38.22 -10.53
C SER A 345 1.52 -38.22 -9.19
N LEU A 346 1.71 -37.16 -8.39
CA LEU A 346 1.02 -37.02 -7.11
C LEU A 346 -0.50 -36.89 -7.29
N THR A 347 -0.93 -36.11 -8.29
CA THR A 347 -2.35 -35.91 -8.63
C THR A 347 -3.01 -37.22 -9.04
N ASN A 348 -2.35 -38.03 -9.87
CA ASN A 348 -2.83 -39.35 -10.24
C ASN A 348 -2.99 -40.27 -9.03
N SER A 349 -1.99 -40.30 -8.13
CA SER A 349 -2.07 -41.06 -6.87
C SER A 349 -3.21 -40.61 -5.94
N PHE A 350 -3.55 -39.32 -5.93
CA PHE A 350 -4.70 -38.83 -5.18
C PHE A 350 -6.02 -39.25 -5.82
N ASN A 351 -6.12 -39.18 -7.15
CA ASN A 351 -7.32 -39.61 -7.88
C ASN A 351 -7.60 -41.10 -7.70
N ASP A 352 -6.58 -41.96 -7.76
CA ASP A 352 -6.73 -43.40 -7.51
C ASP A 352 -7.28 -43.68 -6.09
N ARG A 353 -6.77 -42.94 -5.10
CA ARG A 353 -7.26 -43.04 -3.71
C ARG A 353 -8.68 -42.54 -3.56
N LEU A 354 -9.04 -41.45 -4.24
CA LEU A 354 -10.41 -40.94 -4.25
C LEU A 354 -11.36 -41.98 -4.85
N GLU A 355 -11.04 -42.57 -5.99
CA GLU A 355 -11.86 -43.60 -6.63
C GLU A 355 -12.03 -44.83 -5.73
N TYR A 356 -10.95 -45.25 -5.06
CA TYR A 356 -11.01 -46.33 -4.06
C TYR A 356 -11.96 -46.01 -2.90
N HIS A 357 -11.87 -44.81 -2.33
CA HIS A 357 -12.75 -44.39 -1.23
C HIS A 357 -14.21 -44.22 -1.67
N GLU A 358 -14.46 -43.77 -2.91
CA GLU A 358 -15.82 -43.68 -3.44
C GLU A 358 -16.46 -45.06 -3.61
N LYS A 359 -15.72 -46.06 -4.11
CA LYS A 359 -16.21 -47.45 -4.19
C LYS A 359 -16.58 -47.99 -2.81
N ASN A 360 -15.71 -47.80 -1.82
CA ASN A 360 -15.98 -48.21 -0.44
C ASN A 360 -17.19 -47.49 0.16
N ARG A 361 -17.38 -46.20 -0.13
CA ARG A 361 -18.56 -45.44 0.32
C ARG A 361 -19.85 -46.06 -0.24
N VAL A 362 -19.89 -46.35 -1.54
CA VAL A 362 -21.06 -46.96 -2.19
C VAL A 362 -21.37 -48.34 -1.60
N GLU A 363 -20.35 -49.15 -1.33
CA GLU A 363 -20.53 -50.45 -0.68
C GLU A 363 -21.12 -50.31 0.74
N LEU A 364 -20.59 -49.39 1.54
CA LEU A 364 -21.10 -49.08 2.88
C LEU A 364 -22.55 -48.58 2.85
N GLU A 365 -22.91 -47.74 1.88
CA GLU A 365 -24.29 -47.25 1.69
C GLU A 365 -25.26 -48.38 1.36
N ASN A 366 -24.85 -49.34 0.52
CA ASN A 366 -25.64 -50.52 0.20
C ASN A 366 -25.83 -51.42 1.43
N ASN A 367 -24.76 -51.69 2.19
CA ASN A 367 -24.83 -52.46 3.42
C ASN A 367 -25.75 -51.79 4.46
N LEU A 368 -25.66 -50.47 4.61
CA LEU A 368 -26.51 -49.70 5.50
C LEU A 368 -28.00 -49.76 5.08
N ARG A 369 -28.27 -49.78 3.77
CA ARG A 369 -29.62 -49.95 3.24
C ARG A 369 -30.19 -51.34 3.56
N GLU A 370 -29.37 -52.38 3.44
CA GLU A 370 -29.76 -53.75 3.79
C GLU A 370 -30.07 -53.88 5.28
N ILE A 371 -29.20 -53.35 6.14
CA ILE A 371 -29.40 -53.33 7.60
C ILE A 371 -30.72 -52.61 7.96
N LYS A 372 -31.01 -51.46 7.32
CA LYS A 372 -32.28 -50.74 7.53
C LYS A 372 -33.50 -51.58 7.14
N ASN A 373 -33.44 -52.28 6.01
CA ASN A 373 -34.53 -53.17 5.59
C ASN A 373 -34.74 -54.32 6.59
N ASN A 374 -33.64 -54.92 7.06
CA ASN A 374 -33.70 -56.00 8.06
C ASN A 374 -34.28 -55.51 9.39
N LEU A 375 -33.85 -54.32 9.85
CA LEU A 375 -34.43 -53.68 11.04
C LEU A 375 -35.93 -53.46 10.87
N GLN A 376 -36.38 -52.95 9.73
CA GLN A 376 -37.81 -52.75 9.46
C GLN A 376 -38.60 -54.06 9.52
N ASN A 377 -38.06 -55.15 8.96
CA ASN A 377 -38.69 -56.47 9.01
C ASN A 377 -38.80 -56.99 10.46
N ILE A 378 -37.74 -56.84 11.26
CA ILE A 378 -37.74 -57.21 12.67
C ILE A 378 -38.77 -56.38 13.45
N THR A 379 -38.83 -55.07 13.22
CA THR A 379 -39.82 -54.18 13.84
C THR A 379 -41.25 -54.62 13.51
N ASN A 380 -41.53 -54.96 12.25
CA ASN A 380 -42.86 -55.45 11.85
C ASN A 380 -43.21 -56.77 12.56
N SER A 381 -42.25 -57.69 12.67
CA SER A 381 -42.45 -58.97 13.36
C SER A 381 -42.67 -58.78 14.88
N LEU A 382 -41.95 -57.85 15.51
CA LEU A 382 -42.18 -57.47 16.91
C LEU A 382 -43.61 -56.97 17.13
N ILE A 383 -44.08 -56.05 16.29
CA ILE A 383 -45.45 -55.52 16.36
C ILE A 383 -46.48 -56.65 16.23
N GLU A 384 -46.28 -57.59 15.31
CA GLU A 384 -47.17 -58.75 15.16
C GLU A 384 -47.17 -59.64 16.41
N THR A 385 -46.00 -59.84 17.02
CA THR A 385 -45.85 -60.64 18.24
C THR A 385 -46.51 -59.97 19.44
N GLU A 386 -46.36 -58.65 19.59
CA GLU A 386 -47.04 -57.84 20.61
C GLU A 386 -48.56 -57.92 20.48
N ASN A 387 -49.10 -57.78 19.27
CA ASN A 387 -50.54 -57.93 19.01
C ASN A 387 -51.04 -59.34 19.38
N ASN A 388 -50.26 -60.38 19.09
CA ASN A 388 -50.61 -61.75 19.45
C ASN A 388 -50.60 -61.97 20.97
N LEU A 389 -49.62 -61.41 21.68
CA LEU A 389 -49.56 -61.45 23.14
C LEU A 389 -50.77 -60.74 23.77
N GLU A 390 -51.12 -59.56 23.28
CA GLU A 390 -52.31 -58.82 23.76
C GLU A 390 -53.60 -59.64 23.55
N ASN A 391 -53.75 -60.28 22.39
CA ASN A 391 -54.87 -61.19 22.13
C ASN A 391 -54.91 -62.38 23.09
N MET A 392 -53.76 -62.99 23.38
CA MET A 392 -53.67 -64.10 24.34
C MET A 392 -53.98 -63.66 25.77
N GLU A 393 -53.52 -62.49 26.19
CA GLU A 393 -53.84 -61.92 27.50
C GLU A 393 -55.35 -61.66 27.64
N ASN A 394 -55.96 -61.09 26.60
CA ASN A 394 -57.41 -60.88 26.53
C ASN A 394 -58.19 -62.21 26.65
N GLU A 395 -57.77 -63.26 25.94
CA GLU A 395 -58.36 -64.60 26.06
C GLU A 395 -58.15 -65.23 27.43
N LEU A 396 -56.96 -65.10 28.02
CA LEU A 396 -56.68 -65.57 29.38
C LEU A 396 -57.59 -64.88 30.42
N ASN A 397 -57.78 -63.57 30.29
CA ASN A 397 -58.69 -62.79 31.14
C ASN A 397 -60.15 -63.24 30.97
N ARG A 398 -60.57 -63.55 29.73
CA ARG A 398 -61.88 -64.16 29.45
C ARG A 398 -62.03 -65.53 30.12
N ILE A 399 -61.01 -66.39 30.07
CA ILE A 399 -61.03 -67.71 30.72
C ILE A 399 -61.08 -67.57 32.25
N LYS A 400 -60.25 -66.71 32.84
CA LYS A 400 -60.22 -66.45 34.30
C LYS A 400 -61.55 -65.92 34.83
N SER A 401 -62.27 -65.14 34.03
CA SER A 401 -63.60 -64.64 34.38
C SER A 401 -64.73 -65.65 34.20
N SER A 402 -64.48 -66.81 33.59
CA SER A 402 -65.47 -67.87 33.37
C SER A 402 -65.92 -68.57 34.66
N ARG A 403 -67.12 -69.15 34.65
CA ARG A 403 -67.67 -69.90 35.80
C ARG A 403 -66.81 -71.13 36.13
N SER A 404 -66.30 -71.82 35.12
CA SER A 404 -65.48 -73.03 35.27
C SER A 404 -64.15 -72.73 35.97
N TRP A 405 -63.52 -71.59 35.67
CA TRP A 405 -62.28 -71.19 36.33
C TRP A 405 -62.49 -70.86 37.81
N ARG A 406 -63.55 -70.10 38.14
CA ARG A 406 -63.91 -69.79 39.54
C ARG A 406 -64.19 -71.07 40.35
N TYR A 407 -64.81 -72.07 39.73
CA TYR A 407 -65.01 -73.38 40.37
C TYR A 407 -63.68 -74.10 40.66
N MET A 408 -62.74 -74.10 39.71
CA MET A 408 -61.40 -74.67 39.92
C MET A 408 -60.60 -73.93 40.99
N GLU A 409 -60.73 -72.61 41.07
CA GLU A 409 -60.10 -71.80 42.11
C GLU A 409 -60.60 -72.18 43.52
N TYR A 410 -61.91 -72.40 43.67
CA TYR A 410 -62.49 -72.92 44.90
C TYR A 410 -61.96 -74.33 45.26
N ILE A 411 -61.84 -75.22 44.27
CA ILE A 411 -61.23 -76.55 44.46
C ILE A 411 -59.76 -76.46 44.88
N TRP A 412 -58.98 -75.52 44.32
CA TRP A 412 -57.59 -75.29 44.71
C TRP A 412 -57.45 -74.73 46.13
N GLN A 413 -58.33 -73.82 46.55
CA GLN A 413 -58.36 -73.31 47.92
C GLN A 413 -58.71 -74.43 48.92
N LEU A 414 -59.72 -75.25 48.60
CA LEU A 414 -60.05 -76.43 49.41
C LEU A 414 -58.87 -77.41 49.51
N ARG A 415 -58.17 -77.70 48.39
CA ARG A 415 -56.94 -78.51 48.39
C ARG A 415 -55.89 -77.95 49.34
N ASP A 416 -55.67 -76.65 49.30
CA ASP A 416 -54.62 -75.99 50.07
C ASP A 416 -54.88 -75.94 51.58
N ILE A 417 -56.16 -76.02 51.97
CA ILE A 417 -56.64 -76.20 53.36
C ILE A 417 -56.50 -77.67 53.80
N ILE A 418 -56.86 -78.62 52.93
CA ILE A 418 -56.94 -80.05 53.28
C ILE A 418 -55.57 -80.75 53.28
N ILE A 419 -54.58 -80.28 52.50
CA ILE A 419 -53.25 -80.90 52.41
C ILE A 419 -52.22 -80.16 53.29
N PRO A 420 -51.68 -80.77 54.36
CA PRO A 420 -50.77 -80.11 55.30
C PRO A 420 -49.51 -79.53 54.62
N HIS A 421 -49.04 -78.38 55.11
CA HIS A 421 -47.94 -77.59 54.52
C HIS A 421 -46.62 -78.37 54.30
N ASN A 422 -46.42 -79.51 54.98
CA ASN A 422 -45.22 -80.34 54.94
C ASN A 422 -45.37 -81.72 54.27
N SER A 423 -46.48 -82.02 53.57
CA SER A 423 -46.65 -83.33 52.93
C SER A 423 -45.72 -83.51 51.70
N LYS A 424 -45.13 -84.71 51.55
CA LYS A 424 -44.29 -85.07 50.38
C LYS A 424 -44.99 -84.84 49.04
N ARG A 425 -46.33 -85.02 49.00
CA ARG A 425 -47.18 -84.78 47.81
C ARG A 425 -47.20 -83.31 47.39
N ARG A 426 -47.24 -82.36 48.33
CA ARG A 426 -47.26 -80.91 48.03
C ARG A 426 -45.89 -80.42 47.49
N LYS A 427 -44.78 -81.00 47.97
CA LYS A 427 -43.42 -80.74 47.45
C LYS A 427 -43.19 -81.30 46.04
N LEU A 428 -43.76 -82.46 45.72
CA LEU A 428 -43.65 -83.08 44.40
C LEU A 428 -44.35 -82.25 43.31
N VAL A 429 -45.54 -81.71 43.63
CA VAL A 429 -46.33 -80.91 42.69
C VAL A 429 -45.77 -79.49 42.54
N LYS A 430 -45.25 -78.86 43.60
CA LYS A 430 -44.50 -77.58 43.46
C LYS A 430 -43.27 -77.71 42.55
N LYS A 431 -42.60 -78.87 42.54
CA LYS A 431 -41.50 -79.16 41.61
C LYS A 431 -41.96 -79.30 40.14
N LEU A 432 -43.21 -79.69 39.90
CA LEU A 432 -43.78 -79.80 38.56
C LEU A 432 -44.28 -78.45 38.01
N ILE A 433 -44.72 -77.54 38.88
CA ILE A 433 -45.22 -76.21 38.49
C ILE A 433 -44.09 -75.18 38.33
N ASN A 434 -42.99 -75.27 39.08
CA ASN A 434 -41.83 -74.36 38.94
C ASN A 434 -40.89 -74.71 37.75
N ARG A 435 -41.27 -75.63 36.86
CA ARG A 435 -40.49 -76.02 35.66
C ARG A 435 -41.16 -75.63 34.34
N SER A 436 -42.28 -74.91 34.40
CA SER A 436 -43.01 -74.35 33.24
C SER A 436 -42.81 -72.86 33.15
#